data_AF-A0A924QIK2-F1
#
_entry.id   AF-A0A924QIK2-F1
#
_cell.length_a   1.000
_cell.length_b   1.000
_cell.length_c   1.000
_cell.angle_alpha   90.00
_cell.angle_beta   90.00
_cell.angle_gamma   90.00
#
_symmetry.space_group_name_H-M   'P 1'
#
loop_
_entity.id
_entity.type
_entity.pdbx_description
1 polymer ?
#
loop_
_entity_poly.entity_id
_entity_poly.type
_entity_poly.pdbx_seq_one_letter_code
_entity_poly.pdbx_strand_id
1 'polypeptide(L)'
;MNITVLGAGAWGTALAIHSSAQHATLLWARDAHQVGHMQERRVNDRYLPDATLPEGLRISESFDAAVAHADGGLLIIATPMAGLGEMLSRLNRA
;
A
#
# COMPACT_ATOMS: atom_id res chain seq x y z
N MET A 1 -1.40 14.56 6.87
CA MET A 1 -1.70 13.36 7.67
C MET A 1 -1.03 12.15 7.03
N ASN A 2 -0.88 11.06 7.76
CA ASN A 2 -0.39 9.80 7.20
C ASN A 2 -1.53 9.01 6.55
N ILE A 3 -1.27 8.41 5.41
CA ILE A 3 -2.21 7.52 4.72
C ILE A 3 -1.54 6.17 4.48
N THR A 4 -2.19 5.09 4.88
CA THR A 4 -1.77 3.74 4.49
C THR A 4 -2.80 3.14 3.55
N VAL A 5 -2.33 2.55 2.46
CA VAL A 5 -3.14 1.75 1.54
C VAL A 5 -2.77 0.27 1.67
N LEU A 6 -3.68 -0.55 2.17
CA LEU A 6 -3.53 -2.00 2.32
C LEU A 6 -3.99 -2.72 1.05
N GLY A 7 -3.04 -2.97 0.14
CA GLY A 7 -3.27 -3.73 -1.09
C GLY A 7 -2.65 -3.07 -2.31
N ALA A 8 -1.60 -3.68 -2.87
CA ALA A 8 -0.90 -3.22 -4.06
C ALA A 8 -1.45 -3.81 -5.38
N GLY A 9 -2.78 -3.87 -5.50
CA GLY A 9 -3.45 -4.07 -6.79
C GLY A 9 -3.47 -2.76 -7.61
N ALA A 10 -4.08 -2.77 -8.80
CA ALA A 10 -4.09 -1.62 -9.70
C ALA A 10 -4.69 -0.37 -9.02
N TRP A 11 -5.87 -0.51 -8.41
CA TRP A 11 -6.58 0.59 -7.75
C TRP A 11 -5.87 1.08 -6.49
N GLY A 12 -5.41 0.18 -5.62
CA GLY A 12 -4.67 0.57 -4.41
C GLY A 12 -3.36 1.28 -4.74
N THR A 13 -2.65 0.83 -5.77
CA THR A 13 -1.46 1.51 -6.28
C THR A 13 -1.80 2.90 -6.81
N ALA A 14 -2.85 3.06 -7.61
CA ALA A 14 -3.28 4.36 -8.13
C ALA A 14 -3.67 5.34 -7.02
N LEU A 15 -4.40 4.87 -6.00
CA LEU A 15 -4.73 5.69 -4.82
C LEU A 15 -3.49 6.10 -4.03
N ALA A 16 -2.53 5.19 -3.87
CA ALA A 16 -1.29 5.47 -3.17
C ALA A 16 -0.44 6.52 -3.91
N ILE A 17 -0.34 6.41 -5.24
CA ILE A 17 0.29 7.43 -6.09
C ILE A 17 -0.40 8.78 -5.89
N HIS A 18 -1.73 8.83 -6.05
CA HIS A 18 -2.47 10.08 -5.97
C HIS A 18 -2.35 10.76 -4.59
N SER A 19 -2.54 9.99 -3.52
CA SER A 19 -2.47 10.52 -2.15
C SER A 19 -1.05 10.97 -1.76
N SER A 20 -0.01 10.33 -2.30
CA SER A 20 1.39 10.69 -2.02
C SER A 20 1.78 12.10 -2.48
N ALA A 21 0.96 12.73 -3.34
CA ALA A 21 1.17 14.11 -3.78
C ALA A 21 1.02 15.14 -2.63
N GLN A 22 0.24 14.81 -1.59
CA GLN A 22 -0.08 15.75 -0.49
C GLN A 22 0.07 15.14 0.91
N HIS A 23 0.26 13.83 1.00
CA HIS A 23 0.27 13.11 2.27
C HIS A 23 1.44 12.14 2.33
N ALA A 24 1.92 11.87 3.55
CA ALA A 24 2.90 10.82 3.77
C ALA A 24 2.21 9.48 3.59
N THR A 25 2.38 8.88 2.40
CA THR A 25 1.66 7.67 2.01
C THR A 25 2.55 6.43 2.10
N LEU A 26 1.98 5.33 2.60
CA LEU A 26 2.57 4.00 2.58
C LEU A 26 1.65 3.03 1.82
N LEU A 27 2.19 2.37 0.79
CA LEU A 27 1.54 1.27 0.08
C LEU A 27 2.03 -0.06 0.64
N TRP A 28 1.11 -0.86 1.19
CA TRP A 28 1.41 -2.19 1.65
C TRP A 28 1.08 -3.26 0.60
N ALA A 29 2.01 -4.18 0.39
CA ALA A 29 1.79 -5.38 -0.41
C ALA A 29 2.17 -6.63 0.40
N ARG A 30 1.47 -7.75 0.15
CA ARG A 30 1.72 -9.01 0.86
C ARG A 30 3.02 -9.69 0.42
N ASP A 31 3.36 -9.56 -0.86
CA ASP A 31 4.46 -10.27 -1.51
C ASP A 31 5.74 -9.43 -1.43
N ALA A 32 6.73 -9.93 -0.68
CA ALA A 32 8.02 -9.25 -0.50
C ALA A 32 8.80 -9.10 -1.81
N HIS A 33 8.67 -10.03 -2.75
CA HIS A 33 9.31 -9.94 -4.06
C HIS A 33 8.68 -8.80 -4.87
N GLN A 34 7.35 -8.67 -4.84
CA GLN A 34 6.66 -7.53 -5.44
C GLN A 34 7.12 -6.21 -4.81
N VAL A 35 7.25 -6.14 -3.48
CA VAL A 35 7.73 -4.94 -2.78
C VAL A 35 9.14 -4.56 -3.22
N GLY A 36 10.08 -5.51 -3.23
CA GLY A 36 11.45 -5.26 -3.68
C GLY A 36 11.50 -4.70 -5.10
N HIS A 37 10.79 -5.34 -6.03
CA HIS A 37 10.67 -4.85 -7.41
C HIS A 37 10.11 -3.43 -7.49
N MET A 38 9.04 -3.13 -6.75
CA MET A 38 8.44 -1.79 -6.76
C MET A 38 9.36 -0.74 -6.11
N GLN A 39 10.14 -1.11 -5.09
CA GLN A 39 11.12 -0.23 -4.47
C GLN A 39 12.26 0.09 -5.43
N GLU A 40 12.81 -0.92 -6.10
CA GLU A 40 13.93 -0.78 -7.04
C GLU A 40 13.53 -0.07 -8.34
N ARG A 41 12.44 -0.52 -8.98
CA ARG A 41 12.04 -0.04 -10.31
C ARG A 41 11.10 1.16 -10.25
N ARG A 42 10.57 1.51 -9.07
CA ARG A 42 9.56 2.56 -8.88
C ARG A 42 8.35 2.39 -9.80
N VAL A 43 7.89 1.16 -10.00
CA VAL A 43 6.71 0.82 -10.80
C VAL A 43 6.09 -0.47 -10.28
N ASN A 44 4.77 -0.59 -10.33
CA ASN A 44 4.07 -1.86 -10.06
C ASN A 44 3.81 -2.58 -11.39
N ASP A 45 4.86 -3.18 -11.97
CA ASP A 45 4.80 -3.81 -13.30
C ASP A 45 3.63 -4.82 -13.45
N ARG A 46 3.25 -5.48 -12.35
CA ARG A 46 2.20 -6.51 -12.35
C ARG A 46 0.79 -5.95 -12.50
N TYR A 47 0.51 -4.80 -11.89
CA TYR A 47 -0.85 -4.29 -11.76
C TYR A 47 -1.06 -2.87 -12.32
N LEU A 48 0.02 -2.10 -12.52
CA LEU A 48 -0.03 -0.74 -13.05
C LEU A 48 1.31 -0.37 -13.74
N PRO A 49 1.68 -1.04 -14.85
CA PRO A 49 3.02 -0.95 -15.45
C PRO A 49 3.38 0.41 -16.04
N ASP A 50 2.39 1.23 -16.42
CA ASP A 50 2.64 2.53 -17.07
C ASP A 50 2.68 3.71 -16.08
N ALA A 51 2.58 3.45 -14.77
CA ALA A 51 2.55 4.48 -13.74
C ALA A 51 3.78 4.41 -12.83
N THR A 52 4.63 5.44 -12.90
CA THR A 52 5.76 5.61 -12.00
C THR A 52 5.30 5.90 -10.57
N LEU A 53 5.87 5.20 -9.60
CA LEU A 53 5.65 5.39 -8.17
C LEU A 53 6.49 6.60 -7.69
N PRO A 54 5.87 7.70 -7.22
CA PRO A 54 6.57 8.91 -6.79
C PRO A 54 7.60 8.62 -5.71
N GLU A 55 8.77 9.27 -5.70
CA GLU A 55 9.85 8.96 -4.74
C GLU A 55 9.41 8.98 -3.25
N GLY A 56 8.50 9.89 -2.90
CA GLY A 56 7.95 9.99 -1.54
C GLY A 56 6.97 8.88 -1.14
N LEU A 57 6.50 8.05 -2.09
CA LEU A 57 5.63 6.91 -1.79
C LEU A 57 6.44 5.76 -1.18
N ARG A 58 6.20 5.50 0.10
CA ARG A 58 6.79 4.36 0.82
C ARG A 58 6.08 3.07 0.41
N ILE A 59 6.84 1.99 0.29
CA ILE A 59 6.32 0.67 -0.08
C ILE A 59 6.86 -0.33 0.95
N SER A 60 5.99 -1.16 1.51
CA SER A 60 6.35 -2.06 2.61
C SER A 60 5.61 -3.39 2.51
N GLU A 61 6.30 -4.46 2.87
CA GLU A 61 5.74 -5.78 3.13
C GLU A 61 5.36 -5.98 4.60
N SER A 62 5.92 -5.16 5.50
CA SER A 62 5.60 -5.19 6.92
C SER A 62 4.21 -4.60 7.16
N PHE A 63 3.29 -5.48 7.57
CA PHE A 63 1.90 -5.13 7.85
C PHE A 63 1.78 -4.27 9.11
N ASP A 64 2.48 -4.63 10.18
CA ASP A 64 2.42 -3.91 11.45
C ASP A 64 2.96 -2.48 11.29
N ALA A 65 4.06 -2.32 10.53
CA ALA A 65 4.56 -1.00 10.18
C ALA A 65 3.58 -0.20 9.31
N ALA A 66 2.84 -0.87 8.41
CA ALA A 66 1.83 -0.21 7.59
C ALA A 66 0.64 0.29 8.42
N VAL A 67 0.15 -0.53 9.35
CA VAL A 67 -0.93 -0.15 10.28
C VAL A 67 -0.48 0.99 11.18
N ALA A 68 0.71 0.86 11.80
CA ALA A 68 1.26 1.89 12.68
C ALA A 68 1.51 3.23 11.96
N HIS A 69 1.88 3.20 10.67
CA HIS A 69 2.05 4.42 9.87
C HIS A 69 0.75 5.23 9.79
N ALA A 70 -0.42 4.59 9.76
CA ALA A 70 -1.72 5.25 9.70
C ALA A 70 -2.28 5.68 11.06
N ASP A 71 -1.52 5.52 12.16
CA ASP A 71 -1.98 5.98 13.48
C ASP A 71 -2.27 7.50 13.47
N GLY A 72 -3.43 7.88 14.01
CA GLY A 72 -3.96 9.25 13.91
C GLY A 72 -4.25 9.75 12.49
N GLY A 73 -4.26 8.87 11.49
CA GLY A 73 -4.41 9.18 10.06
C GLY A 73 -5.53 8.39 9.39
N LEU A 74 -5.33 8.05 8.11
CA LEU A 74 -6.30 7.30 7.30
C LEU A 74 -5.73 5.95 6.86
N LEU A 75 -6.47 4.87 7.14
CA LEU A 75 -6.20 3.53 6.64
C LEU A 75 -7.21 3.16 5.56
N ILE A 76 -6.73 2.85 4.36
CA ILE A 76 -7.55 2.44 3.20
C ILE A 76 -7.32 0.95 2.95
N ILE A 77 -8.39 0.15 2.95
CA ILE A 77 -8.33 -1.26 2.58
C ILE A 77 -8.62 -1.39 1.08
N ALA A 78 -7.58 -1.63 0.29
CA ALA A 78 -7.65 -1.79 -1.16
C ALA A 78 -7.42 -3.26 -1.58
N THR A 79 -8.08 -4.18 -0.86
CA THR A 79 -8.02 -5.62 -1.10
C THR A 79 -9.27 -6.11 -1.83
N PRO A 80 -9.18 -7.14 -2.69
CA PRO A 80 -10.37 -7.76 -3.29
C PRO A 80 -11.37 -8.22 -2.22
N MET A 81 -12.67 -8.17 -2.51
CA MET A 81 -13.71 -8.57 -1.55
C MET A 81 -13.52 -9.98 -0.97
N ALA A 82 -13.01 -10.92 -1.78
CA ALA A 82 -12.70 -12.27 -1.33
C ALA A 82 -11.62 -12.33 -0.24
N GLY A 83 -10.70 -11.36 -0.19
CA GLY A 83 -9.65 -11.25 0.82
C GLY A 83 -10.00 -10.32 1.99
N LEU A 84 -11.14 -9.62 1.95
CA LEU A 84 -11.50 -8.61 2.95
C LEU A 84 -11.64 -9.21 4.36
N GLY A 85 -12.26 -10.38 4.49
CA GLY A 85 -12.44 -11.03 5.79
C GLY A 85 -11.12 -11.38 6.48
N GLU A 86 -10.14 -11.89 5.73
CA GLU A 86 -8.78 -12.16 6.22
C GLU A 86 -8.10 -10.85 6.66
N MET A 87 -8.23 -9.79 5.85
CA MET A 87 -7.65 -8.48 6.14
C MET A 87 -8.18 -7.90 7.44
N LEU A 88 -9.50 -7.89 7.64
CA LEU A 88 -10.13 -7.39 8.86
C LEU A 88 -9.73 -8.23 10.09
N SER A 89 -9.64 -9.55 9.93
CA SER A 89 -9.18 -10.44 11.01
C SER A 89 -7.74 -10.16 11.41
N ARG A 90 -6.89 -9.81 10.45
CA ARG A 90 -5.49 -9.42 10.69
C ARG A 90 -5.40 -8.06 11.37
N LEU A 91 -6.18 -7.08 10.93
CA LEU A 91 -6.24 -5.75 11.55
C LEU A 91 -6.66 -5.81 13.02
N ASN A 92 -7.61 -6.66 13.37
CA ASN A 92 -8.05 -6.83 14.76
C ASN A 92 -6.96 -7.39 15.70
N ARG A 93 -5.82 -7.84 15.17
CA ARG A 93 -4.70 -8.40 15.94
C ARG A 93 -3.46 -7.51 15.94
N ALA A 94 -3.43 -6.48 15.10
CA ALA A 94 -2.34 -5.52 14.98
C ALA A 94 -2.54 -4.36 15.97
#